data_AF-W2SUD0-F1
#
_entry.id   AF-W2SUD0-F1
#
_cell.length_a   1.000
_cell.length_b   1.000
_cell.length_c   1.000
_cell.angle_alpha   90.00
_cell.angle_beta   90.00
_cell.angle_gamma   90.00
#
_symmetry.space_group_name_H-M   'P 1'
#
loop_
_entity.id
_entity.type
_entity.pdbx_description
1 polymer ?
#
loop_
_entity_poly.entity_id
_entity_poly.type
_entity_poly.pdbx_seq_one_letter_code
_entity_poly.pdbx_strand_id
1 'polypeptide(L)'
;MGSVWREIMNTWENRKRKVKGIRKAECTIRPNDLYHYHFHVIIEGKENAEWLLKEWLKRMPKANPKAQDMRKANERSLKELFKYFTKLTTKVGDKKELFAYARMDVIFRAMYKKRVFQPFGGVKLFSEEIEDVTAQEYEHLEACEKVWKWSVDDWIDEWGECLTGYTPSEEFKKFFNGF
;
A
#
# COMPACT_ATOMS: atom_id res chain seq x y z
N MET A 1 -4.25 10.10 13.08
CA MET A 1 -3.35 10.40 11.94
C MET A 1 -4.10 11.01 10.74
N GLY A 2 -5.14 10.38 10.20
CA GLY A 2 -5.94 10.96 9.10
C GLY A 2 -6.78 12.20 9.46
N SER A 3 -7.26 12.33 10.70
CA SER A 3 -7.90 13.55 11.22
C SER A 3 -6.92 14.72 11.28
N VAL A 4 -5.76 14.50 11.91
CA VAL A 4 -4.67 15.49 12.02
C VAL A 4 -4.24 16.01 10.66
N TRP A 5 -4.08 15.13 9.66
CA TRP A 5 -3.81 15.57 8.29
C TRP A 5 -4.87 16.55 7.79
N ARG A 6 -6.16 16.21 7.91
CA ARG A 6 -7.26 17.10 7.49
C ARG A 6 -7.25 18.42 8.25
N GLU A 7 -7.00 18.40 9.55
CA GLU A 7 -6.90 19.61 10.37
C GLU A 7 -5.79 20.54 9.86
N ILE A 8 -4.60 20.00 9.58
CA ILE A 8 -3.48 20.79 9.03
C ILE A 8 -3.85 21.39 7.68
N MET A 9 -4.42 20.59 6.78
CA MET A 9 -4.82 21.04 5.45
C MET A 9 -5.95 22.08 5.47
N ASN A 10 -6.77 22.11 6.53
CA ASN A 10 -7.87 23.06 6.69
C ASN A 10 -7.45 24.36 7.39
N THR A 11 -6.20 24.47 7.87
CA THR A 11 -5.72 25.70 8.51
C THR A 11 -5.75 26.90 7.55
N TRP A 12 -5.96 28.09 8.12
CA TRP A 12 -5.87 29.33 7.37
C TRP A 12 -4.47 29.56 6.76
N GLU A 13 -3.42 29.13 7.48
CA GLU A 13 -2.05 29.21 6.96
C GLU A 13 -1.89 28.36 5.69
N ASN A 14 -2.46 27.15 5.65
CA ASN A 14 -2.46 26.36 4.43
C ASN A 14 -3.20 27.05 3.28
N ARG A 15 -4.35 27.69 3.56
CA ARG A 15 -5.11 28.44 2.53
C ARG A 15 -4.28 29.57 1.91
N LYS A 16 -3.37 30.18 2.68
CA LYS A 16 -2.41 31.17 2.18
C LYS A 16 -1.26 30.54 1.41
N ARG A 17 -0.62 29.50 1.95
CA ARG A 17 0.51 28.80 1.32
C ARG A 17 0.13 28.04 0.05
N LYS A 18 -1.12 27.58 -0.03
CA LYS A 18 -1.66 26.75 -1.11
C LYS A 18 -0.77 25.54 -1.39
N VAL A 19 -0.38 24.82 -0.33
CA VAL A 19 0.55 23.68 -0.48
C VAL A 19 -0.05 22.63 -1.40
N LYS A 20 0.77 22.13 -2.33
CA LYS A 20 0.38 21.13 -3.33
C LYS A 20 1.31 19.94 -3.30
N GLY A 21 0.76 18.79 -3.65
CA GLY A 21 1.50 17.54 -3.65
C GLY A 21 0.61 16.30 -3.61
N ILE A 22 1.24 15.18 -3.26
CA ILE A 22 0.61 13.88 -3.13
C ILE A 22 1.08 13.21 -1.84
N ARG A 23 0.16 12.54 -1.15
CA ARG A 23 0.49 11.67 -0.03
C ARG A 23 0.08 10.23 -0.30
N LYS A 24 0.81 9.30 0.28
CA LYS A 24 0.45 7.89 0.42
C LYS A 24 0.35 7.50 1.90
N ALA A 25 -0.71 6.82 2.27
CA ALA A 25 -0.82 6.11 3.54
C ALA A 25 -0.19 4.70 3.44
N GLU A 26 0.64 4.34 4.42
CA GLU A 26 1.22 3.00 4.53
C GLU A 26 1.13 2.51 5.97
N CYS A 27 0.86 1.22 6.16
CA CYS A 27 0.93 0.58 7.47
C CYS A 27 1.79 -0.67 7.35
N THR A 28 2.79 -0.82 8.24
CA THR A 28 3.61 -2.03 8.30
C THR A 28 3.53 -2.69 9.66
N ILE A 29 3.68 -4.00 9.66
CA ILE A 29 3.75 -4.81 10.88
C ILE A 29 5.11 -4.59 11.55
N ARG A 30 5.11 -4.39 12.88
CA ARG A 30 6.31 -4.33 13.73
C ARG A 30 6.31 -5.51 14.72
N PRO A 31 7.45 -5.84 15.34
CA PRO A 31 7.50 -6.75 16.48
C PRO A 31 6.58 -6.30 17.63
N ASN A 32 6.29 -7.21 18.57
CA ASN A 32 5.53 -6.94 19.80
C ASN A 32 4.09 -6.44 19.55
N ASP A 33 3.41 -7.00 18.55
CA ASP A 33 2.03 -6.64 18.19
C ASP A 33 1.81 -5.16 17.83
N LEU A 34 2.89 -4.45 17.51
CA LEU A 34 2.83 -3.06 17.10
C LEU A 34 2.65 -2.92 15.59
N TYR A 35 2.12 -1.77 15.18
CA TYR A 35 1.91 -1.40 13.79
C TYR A 35 2.49 -0.01 13.54
N HIS A 36 3.07 0.19 12.37
CA HIS A 36 3.70 1.44 11.97
C HIS A 36 2.93 2.08 10.80
N TYR A 37 1.87 2.81 11.16
CA TYR A 37 1.12 3.63 10.22
C TYR A 37 1.84 4.97 10.01
N HIS A 38 2.13 5.31 8.75
CA HIS A 38 2.87 6.51 8.38
C HIS A 38 2.43 7.06 7.02
N PHE A 39 2.85 8.29 6.73
CA PHE A 39 2.65 8.92 5.44
C PHE A 39 3.97 9.07 4.70
N HIS A 40 3.96 8.74 3.41
CA HIS A 40 4.94 9.27 2.45
C HIS A 40 4.31 10.49 1.80
N VAL A 41 5.04 11.60 1.73
CA VAL A 41 4.53 12.86 1.19
C VAL A 41 5.55 13.45 0.22
N ILE A 42 5.11 13.68 -1.01
CA ILE A 42 5.82 14.56 -1.94
C ILE A 42 5.07 15.89 -1.94
N ILE A 43 5.76 16.95 -1.58
CA ILE A 43 5.22 18.30 -1.44
C ILE A 43 6.11 19.27 -2.19
N GLU A 44 5.49 20.26 -2.83
CA GLU A 44 6.21 21.30 -3.54
C GLU A 44 6.78 22.35 -2.58
N GLY A 45 8.09 22.58 -2.70
CA GLY A 45 8.81 23.61 -1.93
C GLY A 45 9.29 23.12 -0.58
N LYS A 46 10.57 23.41 -0.29
CA LYS A 46 11.22 23.04 0.98
C LYS A 46 10.53 23.69 2.18
N GLU A 47 10.21 24.98 2.11
CA GLU A 47 9.55 25.71 3.19
C GLU A 47 8.17 25.13 3.54
N ASN A 48 7.44 24.64 2.53
CA ASN A 48 6.15 23.98 2.75
C ASN A 48 6.31 22.62 3.42
N ALA A 49 7.37 21.87 3.09
CA ALA A 49 7.70 20.62 3.76
C ALA A 49 8.05 20.84 5.24
N GLU A 50 8.87 21.84 5.53
CA GLU A 50 9.24 22.23 6.90
C GLU A 50 8.03 22.68 7.71
N TRP A 51 7.16 23.49 7.10
CA TRP A 51 5.90 23.92 7.71
C TRP A 51 4.99 22.73 8.02
N LEU A 52 4.77 21.83 7.05
CA LEU A 52 3.93 20.65 7.24
C LEU A 52 4.46 19.78 8.39
N LEU A 53 5.78 19.57 8.43
CA LEU A 53 6.44 18.82 9.48
C LEU A 53 6.26 19.47 10.86
N LYS A 54 6.42 20.79 10.96
CA LYS A 54 6.20 21.54 12.20
C LYS A 54 4.76 21.41 12.68
N GLU A 55 3.78 21.62 11.79
CA GLU A 55 2.36 21.52 12.13
C GLU A 55 1.94 20.08 12.50
N TRP A 56 2.61 19.10 11.90
CA TRP A 56 2.47 17.69 12.23
C TRP A 56 2.92 17.39 13.67
N LEU A 57 4.16 17.72 14.00
CA LEU A 57 4.74 17.48 15.34
C LEU A 57 3.99 18.24 16.43
N LYS A 58 3.47 19.44 16.12
CA LYS A 58 2.62 20.22 17.03
C LYS A 58 1.34 19.49 17.43
N ARG A 59 0.71 18.75 16.51
CA ARG A 59 -0.57 18.04 16.74
C ARG A 59 -0.39 16.58 17.14
N MET A 60 0.78 16.01 16.87
CA MET A 60 1.14 14.64 17.20
C MET A 60 2.30 14.63 18.19
N PRO A 61 2.09 15.01 19.47
CA PRO A 61 3.17 15.12 20.45
C PRO A 61 3.89 13.80 20.75
N LYS A 62 3.24 12.65 20.47
CA LYS A 62 3.83 11.31 20.59
C LYS A 62 4.68 10.91 19.36
N ALA A 63 4.66 11.69 18.28
CA ALA A 63 5.47 11.40 17.11
C ALA A 63 6.95 11.68 17.41
N ASN A 64 7.83 10.78 17.00
CA ASN A 64 9.26 10.98 17.15
C ASN A 64 9.77 11.98 16.09
N PRO A 65 10.32 13.15 16.48
CA PRO A 65 10.86 14.12 15.53
C PRO A 65 12.00 13.57 14.68
N LYS A 66 12.84 12.69 15.25
CA LYS A 66 13.97 12.07 14.55
C LYS A 66 13.54 11.05 13.49
N ALA A 67 12.28 10.59 13.55
CA ALA A 67 11.73 9.65 12.58
C ALA A 67 11.08 10.34 11.37
N GLN A 68 11.11 11.68 11.31
CA GLN A 68 10.55 12.44 10.21
C GLN A 68 11.64 12.72 9.17
N ASP A 69 11.73 11.88 8.15
CA ASP A 69 12.72 12.02 7.07
C ASP A 69 12.25 13.07 6.05
N MET A 70 12.93 14.22 6.02
CA MET A 70 12.69 15.28 5.05
C MET A 70 13.91 15.42 4.13
N ARG A 71 13.70 15.18 2.84
CA ARG A 71 14.74 15.26 1.82
C ARG A 71 14.17 15.74 0.49
N LYS A 72 15.06 16.26 -0.38
CA LYS A 72 14.69 16.66 -1.74
C LYS A 72 14.23 15.43 -2.52
N ALA A 73 13.05 15.52 -3.13
CA ALA A 73 12.53 14.45 -3.96
C ALA A 73 13.41 14.22 -5.20
N ASN A 74 13.56 12.96 -5.59
CA ASN A 74 14.26 12.51 -6.79
C ASN A 74 13.51 11.33 -7.42
N GLU A 75 14.06 10.73 -8.48
CA GLU A 75 13.43 9.59 -9.17
C GLU A 75 13.14 8.40 -8.25
N ARG A 76 13.98 8.17 -7.23
CA ARG A 76 13.75 7.09 -6.25
C ARG A 76 12.59 7.42 -5.29
N SER A 77 12.24 8.69 -5.11
CA SER A 77 11.10 9.10 -4.29
C SER A 77 9.78 8.62 -4.86
N LEU A 78 9.65 8.55 -6.21
CA LEU A 78 8.47 7.97 -6.84
C LEU A 78 8.37 6.47 -6.53
N LYS A 79 9.49 5.73 -6.60
CA LYS A 79 9.51 4.31 -6.23
C LYS A 79 9.06 4.09 -4.79
N GLU A 80 9.48 4.93 -3.85
CA GLU A 80 9.02 4.83 -2.45
C GLU A 80 7.54 5.18 -2.29
N LEU A 81 7.07 6.22 -2.98
CA LEU A 81 5.68 6.60 -2.99
C LEU A 81 4.79 5.48 -3.58
N PHE A 82 5.22 4.76 -4.61
CA PHE A 82 4.43 3.70 -5.25
C PHE A 82 4.70 2.28 -4.71
N LYS A 83 5.48 2.13 -3.63
CA LYS A 83 5.55 0.85 -2.90
C LYS A 83 4.16 0.44 -2.39
N TYR A 84 4.08 -0.73 -1.78
CA TYR A 84 2.87 -1.31 -1.20
C TYR A 84 2.24 -0.45 -0.09
N PHE A 85 0.91 -0.52 0.07
CA PHE A 85 0.22 0.09 1.23
C PHE A 85 0.46 -0.68 2.53
N THR A 86 0.87 -1.96 2.42
CA THR A 86 1.38 -2.80 3.50
C THR A 86 2.35 -3.84 2.96
N LYS A 87 3.25 -4.34 3.80
CA LYS A 87 4.15 -5.46 3.45
C LYS A 87 3.48 -6.77 3.86
N LEU A 88 3.51 -7.76 2.97
CA LEU A 88 3.00 -9.12 3.25
C LEU A 88 4.07 -10.01 3.89
N THR A 89 5.34 -9.67 3.70
CA THR A 89 6.47 -10.49 4.15
C THR A 89 7.44 -9.71 5.04
N THR A 90 8.14 -10.46 5.88
CA THR A 90 9.29 -10.02 6.67
C THR A 90 10.52 -10.83 6.30
N LYS A 91 11.71 -10.31 6.59
CA LYS A 91 12.95 -11.08 6.53
C LYS A 91 13.26 -11.66 7.91
N VAL A 92 13.54 -12.95 7.97
CA VAL A 92 14.06 -13.66 9.15
C VAL A 92 15.36 -14.33 8.71
N GLY A 93 16.50 -13.74 9.11
CA GLY A 93 17.80 -14.08 8.52
C GLY A 93 17.80 -13.85 7.00
N ASP A 94 18.18 -14.87 6.24
CA ASP A 94 18.20 -14.85 4.77
C ASP A 94 16.87 -15.24 4.12
N LYS A 95 15.90 -15.71 4.90
CA LYS A 95 14.59 -16.15 4.41
C LYS A 95 13.56 -15.03 4.46
N LYS A 96 12.60 -15.05 3.53
CA LYS A 96 11.38 -14.23 3.58
C LYS A 96 10.24 -15.09 4.08
N GLU A 97 9.54 -14.61 5.09
CA GLU A 97 8.38 -15.27 5.67
C GLU A 97 7.16 -14.35 5.56
N LEU A 98 5.97 -14.94 5.43
CA LEU A 98 4.73 -14.18 5.50
C LEU A 98 4.49 -13.68 6.92
N PHE A 99 3.92 -12.50 7.05
CA PHE A 99 3.37 -12.09 8.34
C PHE A 99 2.16 -12.95 8.71
N ALA A 100 1.94 -13.13 10.01
CA ALA A 100 0.76 -13.81 10.51
C ALA A 100 -0.54 -13.18 9.94
N TYR A 101 -1.40 -14.02 9.37
CA TYR A 101 -2.63 -13.58 8.68
C TYR A 101 -3.52 -12.70 9.56
N ALA A 102 -3.67 -13.05 10.84
CA ALA A 102 -4.45 -12.28 11.80
C ALA A 102 -3.95 -10.83 11.94
N ARG A 103 -2.64 -10.60 11.85
CA ARG A 103 -2.05 -9.26 11.93
C ARG A 103 -2.21 -8.49 10.62
N MET A 104 -2.16 -9.19 9.49
CA MET A 104 -2.45 -8.59 8.18
C MET A 104 -3.90 -8.14 8.07
N ASP A 105 -4.84 -8.96 8.56
CA ASP A 105 -6.26 -8.65 8.56
C ASP A 105 -6.59 -7.36 9.35
N VAL A 106 -5.89 -7.09 10.47
CA VAL A 106 -5.99 -5.80 11.19
C VAL A 106 -5.67 -4.63 10.25
N ILE A 107 -4.60 -4.72 9.46
CA ILE A 107 -4.24 -3.68 8.50
C ILE A 107 -5.28 -3.57 7.39
N PHE A 108 -5.73 -4.69 6.82
CA PHE A 108 -6.71 -4.69 5.75
C PHE A 108 -8.03 -4.06 6.18
N ARG A 109 -8.55 -4.41 7.36
CA ARG A 109 -9.74 -3.78 7.93
C ARG A 109 -9.53 -2.30 8.22
N ALA A 110 -8.38 -1.91 8.76
CA ALA A 110 -8.06 -0.50 9.03
C ALA A 110 -7.97 0.35 7.75
N MET A 111 -7.47 -0.24 6.66
CA MET A 111 -7.29 0.42 5.36
C MET A 111 -8.52 0.29 4.45
N TYR A 112 -9.49 -0.56 4.79
CA TYR A 112 -10.68 -0.78 4.00
C TYR A 112 -11.45 0.53 3.77
N LYS A 113 -11.80 0.79 2.50
CA LYS A 113 -12.43 2.04 2.02
C LYS A 113 -11.64 3.31 2.36
N LYS A 114 -10.36 3.21 2.72
CA LYS A 114 -9.47 4.38 2.89
C LYS A 114 -8.69 4.60 1.61
N ARG A 115 -8.65 5.86 1.18
CA ARG A 115 -7.85 6.28 0.04
C ARG A 115 -6.36 6.25 0.42
N VAL A 116 -5.61 5.33 -0.20
CA VAL A 116 -4.16 5.16 0.00
C VAL A 116 -3.41 6.36 -0.58
N PHE A 117 -3.62 6.65 -1.86
CA PHE A 117 -3.03 7.78 -2.57
C PHE A 117 -3.99 8.96 -2.61
N GLN A 118 -3.58 10.10 -2.08
CA GLN A 118 -4.41 11.30 -2.07
C GLN A 118 -3.61 12.51 -2.54
N PRO A 119 -3.95 13.09 -3.71
CA PRO A 119 -3.44 14.39 -4.10
C PRO A 119 -4.06 15.49 -3.23
N PHE A 120 -3.37 16.63 -3.12
CA PHE A 120 -3.84 17.80 -2.40
C PHE A 120 -3.34 19.10 -3.04
N GLY A 121 -3.98 20.22 -2.67
CA GLY A 121 -3.59 21.55 -3.19
C GLY A 121 -3.94 21.79 -4.65
N GLY A 122 -4.98 21.12 -5.17
CA GLY A 122 -5.41 21.28 -6.57
C GLY A 122 -4.62 20.46 -7.58
N VAL A 123 -3.71 19.58 -7.14
CA VAL A 123 -3.15 18.52 -8.01
C VAL A 123 -4.31 17.64 -8.47
N LYS A 124 -4.64 17.72 -9.76
CA LYS A 124 -5.68 16.90 -10.35
C LYS A 124 -5.09 15.51 -10.64
N LEU A 125 -5.92 14.49 -10.45
CA LEU A 125 -5.63 13.20 -11.04
C LEU A 125 -5.70 13.41 -12.56
N PHE A 126 -4.60 13.14 -13.27
CA PHE A 126 -4.68 12.97 -14.70
C PHE A 126 -5.41 11.65 -14.94
N SER A 127 -6.46 11.64 -15.75
CA SER A 127 -6.95 10.37 -16.28
C SER A 127 -5.91 9.91 -17.28
N GLU A 128 -5.05 8.98 -16.87
CA GLU A 128 -4.49 8.08 -17.86
C GLU A 128 -5.70 7.36 -18.47
N GLU A 129 -5.85 7.43 -19.80
CA GLU A 129 -6.45 6.32 -20.52
C GLU A 129 -5.59 5.12 -20.14
N ILE A 130 -5.94 4.43 -19.05
CA ILE A 130 -5.35 3.15 -18.74
C ILE A 130 -5.93 2.26 -19.85
N GLU A 131 -5.19 2.16 -20.95
CA GLU A 131 -5.38 1.14 -21.97
C GLU A 131 -5.41 -0.19 -21.23
N ASP A 132 -6.63 -0.72 -21.13
CA ASP A 132 -7.06 -1.99 -20.57
C ASP A 132 -6.44 -2.44 -19.25
N VAL A 133 -7.31 -2.84 -18.33
CA VAL A 133 -6.91 -3.78 -17.29
C VAL A 133 -6.29 -4.96 -18.03
N THR A 134 -4.98 -5.16 -17.88
CA THR A 134 -4.26 -6.29 -18.46
C THR A 134 -4.75 -7.56 -17.76
N ALA A 135 -5.89 -8.06 -18.22
CA ALA A 135 -6.35 -9.39 -17.91
C ALA A 135 -5.37 -10.36 -18.57
N GLN A 136 -4.97 -11.39 -17.82
CA GLN A 136 -4.39 -12.55 -18.48
C GLN A 136 -5.52 -13.23 -19.23
N GLU A 137 -5.50 -13.11 -20.55
CA GLU A 137 -6.37 -13.90 -21.43
C GLU A 137 -5.80 -15.31 -21.53
N TYR A 138 -6.64 -16.29 -21.23
CA TYR A 138 -6.31 -17.70 -21.38
C TYR A 138 -6.93 -18.18 -22.69
N GLU A 139 -6.14 -18.23 -23.76
CA GLU A 139 -6.62 -18.64 -25.09
C GLU A 139 -7.17 -20.07 -25.13
N HIS A 140 -6.75 -20.93 -24.19
CA HIS A 140 -7.17 -22.32 -24.11
C HIS A 140 -8.40 -22.56 -23.23
N LEU A 141 -8.95 -21.51 -22.58
CA LEU A 141 -10.12 -21.64 -21.73
C LEU A 141 -11.39 -21.33 -22.52
N GLU A 142 -12.17 -22.38 -22.78
CA GLU A 142 -13.51 -22.22 -23.34
C GLU A 142 -14.55 -22.08 -22.23
N ALA A 143 -15.54 -21.21 -22.46
CA ALA A 143 -16.66 -21.05 -21.53
C ALA A 143 -17.44 -22.37 -21.42
N CYS A 144 -17.54 -22.92 -20.21
CA CYS A 144 -18.27 -24.16 -19.94
C CYS A 144 -19.01 -24.09 -18.61
N GLU A 145 -20.06 -24.89 -18.49
CA GLU A 145 -20.76 -25.13 -17.22
C GLU A 145 -20.22 -26.41 -16.59
N LYS A 146 -19.38 -26.26 -15.56
CA LYS A 146 -18.81 -27.35 -14.76
C LYS A 146 -18.93 -27.02 -13.27
N VAL A 147 -18.94 -28.03 -12.41
CA VAL A 147 -18.82 -27.84 -10.95
C VAL A 147 -17.34 -27.73 -10.59
N TRP A 148 -16.95 -26.58 -10.05
CA TRP A 148 -15.56 -26.31 -9.67
C TRP A 148 -15.36 -26.40 -8.17
N LYS A 149 -14.28 -27.07 -7.75
CA LYS A 149 -13.83 -27.12 -6.36
C LYS A 149 -12.41 -26.59 -6.27
N TRP A 150 -12.20 -25.63 -5.36
CA TRP A 150 -10.86 -25.13 -5.06
C TRP A 150 -10.00 -26.21 -4.40
N SER A 151 -8.78 -26.41 -4.91
CA SER A 151 -7.81 -27.36 -4.35
C SER A 151 -6.39 -26.79 -4.46
N VAL A 152 -5.82 -26.45 -3.29
CA VAL A 152 -4.45 -25.93 -3.10
C VAL A 152 -4.17 -24.64 -3.88
N ASP A 153 -4.01 -24.73 -5.19
CA ASP A 153 -3.54 -23.68 -6.09
C ASP A 153 -4.37 -23.51 -7.37
N ASP A 154 -5.37 -24.37 -7.64
CA ASP A 154 -6.25 -24.24 -8.80
C ASP A 154 -7.70 -24.66 -8.50
N TRP A 155 -8.59 -24.36 -9.44
CA TRP A 155 -9.94 -24.90 -9.50
C TRP A 155 -9.92 -26.23 -10.24
N ILE A 156 -10.45 -27.28 -9.63
CA ILE A 156 -10.50 -28.62 -10.19
C ILE A 156 -11.97 -28.97 -10.43
N ASP A 157 -12.26 -29.52 -11.60
CA ASP A 157 -13.60 -30.01 -11.94
C ASP A 157 -13.90 -31.41 -11.37
N GLU A 158 -15.09 -31.92 -11.67
CA GLU A 158 -15.54 -33.24 -11.23
C GLU A 158 -14.75 -34.42 -11.84
N TRP A 159 -13.99 -34.20 -12.91
CA TRP A 159 -13.14 -35.20 -13.56
C TRP A 159 -11.67 -35.11 -13.14
N GLY A 160 -11.31 -34.10 -12.34
CA GLY A 160 -9.95 -33.88 -11.88
C GLY A 160 -9.11 -32.98 -12.80
N GLU A 161 -9.73 -32.32 -13.79
CA GLU A 161 -9.03 -31.39 -14.67
C GLU A 161 -8.90 -30.01 -14.00
N CYS A 162 -7.70 -29.43 -14.09
CA CYS A 162 -7.43 -28.09 -13.59
C CYS A 162 -7.93 -27.03 -14.56
N LEU A 163 -8.60 -25.99 -14.06
CA LEU A 163 -9.10 -24.88 -14.87
C LEU A 163 -7.95 -24.15 -15.56
N THR A 164 -6.96 -23.66 -14.82
CA THR A 164 -5.90 -22.81 -15.40
C THR A 164 -4.60 -23.55 -15.65
N GLY A 165 -4.43 -24.74 -15.07
CA GLY A 165 -3.15 -25.44 -15.01
C GLY A 165 -2.09 -24.66 -14.21
N TYR A 166 -2.53 -23.68 -13.42
CA TYR A 166 -1.61 -22.80 -12.70
C TYR A 166 -0.80 -23.63 -11.72
N THR A 167 0.51 -23.61 -11.91
CA THR A 167 1.46 -24.16 -10.96
C THR A 167 2.23 -23.00 -10.35
N PRO A 168 2.12 -22.78 -9.03
CA PRO A 168 2.88 -21.73 -8.40
C PRO A 168 4.38 -21.99 -8.53
N SER A 169 5.16 -20.93 -8.69
CA SER A 169 6.61 -21.04 -8.77
C SER A 169 7.18 -21.68 -7.50
N GLU A 170 8.35 -22.32 -7.59
CA GLU A 170 9.00 -22.90 -6.41
C GLU A 170 9.29 -21.86 -5.32
N GLU A 171 9.54 -20.60 -5.71
CA GLU A 171 9.61 -19.49 -4.76
C GLU A 171 8.26 -19.22 -4.09
N PHE A 172 7.16 -19.25 -4.85
CA PHE A 172 5.81 -19.05 -4.33
C PHE A 172 5.39 -20.19 -3.40
N LYS A 173 5.63 -21.46 -3.77
CA LYS A 173 5.37 -22.64 -2.95
C LYS A 173 6.10 -22.62 -1.61
N LYS A 174 7.34 -22.12 -1.58
CA LYS A 174 8.10 -21.92 -0.33
C LYS A 174 7.40 -20.98 0.66
N PHE A 175 6.52 -20.08 0.22
CA PHE A 175 5.74 -19.24 1.12
C PHE A 175 4.59 -19.99 1.82
N PHE A 176 4.10 -21.09 1.25
CA PHE A 176 2.97 -21.87 1.79
C PHE A 176 3.40 -23.19 2.44
N ASN A 177 4.55 -23.74 2.07
CA ASN A 177 5.11 -24.97 2.68
C ASN A 177 5.79 -24.74 4.05
N GLY A 178 5.62 -23.55 4.64
CA GLY A 178 6.09 -23.21 5.99
C GLY A 178 5.04 -23.40 7.09
N PHE A 179 3.91 -24.03 6.78
CA PHE A 179 2.81 -24.34 7.70
C PHE A 179 2.72 -25.85 7.97
#